data_AF-A0A953R075-F1
#
_entry.id   AF-A0A953R075-F1
#
_cell.length_a   1.000
_cell.length_b   1.000
_cell.length_c   1.000
_cell.angle_alpha   90.00
_cell.angle_beta   90.00
_cell.angle_gamma   90.00
#
_symmetry.space_group_name_H-M   'P 1'
#
loop_
_entity.id
_entity.type
_entity.pdbx_description
1 polymer ?
#
loop_
_entity_poly.entity_id
_entity_poly.type
_entity_poly.pdbx_seq_one_letter_code
_entity_poly.pdbx_strand_id
1 'polypeptide(L)'
;MLLCIGFIVPIRIYSLVRYTWNLPLRSGPGFFLGVEVPAGFYDAPEASWLRRYHTVLLGEHLIEACVLTILLALAQWQAIPLWAGGSAVLFVGTLMTFVAWTRHSLAADPPVRAVALALETRRLGDYISWPLEALAALLVTFSWWLLLHHGGTPIDWLNPLQNTWIALGLLPGKIAMVRSGSPLPLDRTEEHYQCQDVARRNRVQQMNAFGWFFVVILFGYALWHGWPSARTVPGLPWLFMGVALAIMGYLMIVVFRGERQMARMGRDLRPSSSWSTPFRRATFMSRPGLIWFSVWFGGILVLVLYSLL
;
A
#
# COMPACT_ATOMS: atom_id res chain seq x y z
N MET A 1 -5.43 -8.43 -20.22
CA MET A 1 -5.84 -7.12 -19.64
C MET A 1 -7.27 -7.13 -19.11
N LEU A 2 -8.29 -7.49 -19.89
CA LEU A 2 -9.67 -7.63 -19.38
C LEU A 2 -9.76 -8.61 -18.18
N LEU A 3 -8.99 -9.70 -18.19
CA LEU A 3 -8.88 -10.61 -17.04
C LEU A 3 -8.35 -9.93 -15.76
N CYS A 4 -7.40 -8.98 -15.90
CA CYS A 4 -6.87 -8.24 -14.76
C CYS A 4 -7.93 -7.28 -14.20
N ILE A 5 -8.70 -6.60 -15.06
CA ILE A 5 -9.82 -5.76 -14.65
C ILE A 5 -10.89 -6.60 -13.95
N GLY A 6 -11.28 -7.72 -14.56
CA GLY A 6 -12.25 -8.68 -14.02
C GLY A 6 -11.81 -9.31 -12.71
N PHE A 7 -10.52 -9.28 -12.38
CA PHE A 7 -10.00 -9.69 -11.07
C PHE A 7 -9.95 -8.52 -10.07
N ILE A 8 -9.39 -7.38 -10.46
CA ILE A 8 -9.14 -6.23 -9.58
C ILE A 8 -10.45 -5.57 -9.13
N VAL A 9 -11.40 -5.35 -10.04
CA VAL A 9 -12.64 -4.62 -9.74
C VAL A 9 -13.50 -5.35 -8.71
N PRO A 10 -13.81 -6.65 -8.85
CA PRO A 10 -14.58 -7.37 -7.82
C PRO A 10 -13.87 -7.41 -6.47
N ILE A 11 -12.54 -7.53 -6.47
CA ILE A 11 -11.75 -7.51 -5.24
C ILE A 11 -11.85 -6.17 -4.53
N ARG A 12 -11.80 -5.05 -5.27
CA ARG A 12 -12.00 -3.72 -4.70
C ARG A 12 -13.39 -3.54 -4.13
N ILE A 13 -14.42 -3.95 -4.87
CA ILE A 13 -15.81 -3.91 -4.38
C ILE A 13 -15.94 -4.74 -3.09
N TYR A 14 -15.40 -5.96 -3.08
CA TYR A 14 -15.40 -6.80 -1.88
C TYR A 14 -14.67 -6.13 -0.71
N SER A 15 -13.49 -5.56 -0.96
CA SER A 15 -12.71 -4.87 0.08
C SER A 15 -13.45 -3.65 0.62
N LEU A 16 -14.04 -2.84 -0.27
CA LEU A 16 -14.84 -1.68 0.06
C LEU A 16 -15.99 -2.07 1.00
N VAL A 17 -16.82 -3.03 0.58
CA VAL A 17 -17.99 -3.46 1.35
C VAL A 17 -17.60 -4.12 2.67
N ARG A 18 -16.58 -4.99 2.65
CA ARG A 18 -16.26 -5.84 3.81
C ARG A 18 -15.38 -5.18 4.85
N TYR A 19 -14.43 -4.35 4.44
CA TYR A 19 -13.39 -3.85 5.34
C TYR A 19 -13.38 -2.32 5.44
N THR A 20 -13.60 -1.61 4.34
CA THR A 20 -13.42 -0.15 4.30
C THR A 20 -14.68 0.60 4.71
N TRP A 21 -15.87 0.13 4.33
CA TRP A 21 -17.12 0.86 4.55
C TRP A 21 -17.41 1.14 6.03
N ASN A 22 -17.17 0.13 6.87
CA ASN A 22 -17.38 0.19 8.32
C ASN A 22 -16.07 0.42 9.10
N LEU A 23 -14.98 0.78 8.42
CA LEU A 23 -13.70 1.04 9.06
C LEU A 23 -13.78 2.06 10.21
N PRO A 24 -14.55 3.16 10.10
CA PRO A 24 -14.64 4.14 11.20
C PRO A 24 -15.23 3.55 12.48
N LEU A 25 -16.10 2.56 12.37
CA LEU A 25 -16.86 1.96 13.47
C LEU A 25 -16.21 0.66 13.98
N ARG A 26 -15.03 0.30 13.47
CA ARG A 26 -14.40 -1.00 13.73
C ARG A 26 -14.10 -1.26 15.22
N SER A 27 -13.86 -0.21 16.00
CA SER A 27 -13.59 -0.30 17.44
C SER A 27 -14.85 -0.19 18.32
N GLY A 28 -16.05 -0.13 17.70
CA GLY A 28 -17.33 -0.01 18.41
C GLY A 28 -17.93 1.41 18.38
N PRO A 29 -19.14 1.57 18.94
CA PRO A 29 -19.92 2.82 18.84
C PRO A 29 -19.40 3.98 19.70
N GLY A 30 -18.39 3.76 20.55
CA GLY A 30 -17.68 4.84 21.27
C GLY A 30 -16.44 5.36 20.55
N PHE A 31 -16.18 4.89 19.32
CA PHE A 31 -14.94 5.19 18.60
C PHE A 31 -15.19 5.53 17.12
N PHE A 32 -14.46 6.53 16.62
CA PHE A 32 -14.40 6.86 15.20
C PHE A 32 -12.94 6.80 14.70
N LEU A 33 -12.64 5.87 13.79
CA LEU A 33 -11.28 5.61 13.27
C LEU A 33 -10.22 5.40 14.38
N GLY A 34 -10.64 4.79 15.48
CA GLY A 34 -9.80 4.51 16.65
C GLY A 34 -9.54 5.73 17.54
N VAL A 35 -10.34 6.79 17.42
CA VAL A 35 -10.40 7.91 18.36
C VAL A 35 -11.64 7.75 19.22
N GLU A 36 -11.51 7.89 20.54
CA GLU A 36 -12.65 7.86 21.47
C GLU A 36 -13.49 9.12 21.27
N VAL A 37 -14.80 8.97 21.10
CA VAL A 37 -15.75 10.07 20.84
C VAL A 37 -16.81 10.15 21.94
N PRO A 38 -17.36 11.35 22.23
CA PRO A 38 -18.35 11.53 23.29
C PRO A 38 -19.65 10.77 23.00
N ALA A 39 -20.42 10.48 24.05
CA ALA A 39 -21.76 9.90 23.90
C ALA A 39 -22.66 10.84 23.08
N GLY A 40 -23.42 10.28 22.13
CA GLY A 40 -24.26 11.06 21.22
C GLY A 40 -23.52 11.66 20.00
N PHE A 41 -22.22 11.37 19.82
CA PHE A 41 -21.43 11.83 18.65
C PHE A 41 -22.08 11.48 17.29
N TYR A 42 -22.79 10.35 17.22
CA TYR A 42 -23.50 9.90 16.02
C TYR A 42 -24.93 10.45 15.90
N ASP A 43 -25.50 10.96 16.99
CA ASP A 43 -26.89 11.44 17.08
C ASP A 43 -26.99 12.97 16.89
N ALA A 44 -25.91 13.69 17.15
CA ALA A 44 -25.79 15.13 16.92
C ALA A 44 -25.68 15.46 15.40
N PRO A 45 -25.88 16.73 14.98
CA PRO A 45 -25.52 17.19 13.63
C PRO A 45 -24.04 16.94 13.23
N GLU A 46 -23.20 16.52 14.18
CA GLU A 46 -21.88 15.91 13.98
C GLU A 46 -21.88 14.55 13.25
N ALA A 47 -23.04 13.99 12.91
CA ALA A 47 -23.25 12.99 11.85
C ALA A 47 -22.57 13.34 10.50
N SER A 48 -22.02 14.56 10.38
CA SER A 48 -21.11 14.98 9.32
C SER A 48 -19.84 14.13 9.17
N TRP A 49 -19.26 13.53 10.22
CA TRP A 49 -17.96 12.84 10.09
C TRP A 49 -18.05 11.50 9.39
N LEU A 50 -19.03 10.67 9.74
CA LEU A 50 -19.28 9.41 9.03
C LEU A 50 -19.71 9.69 7.58
N ARG A 51 -20.55 10.71 7.37
CA ARG A 51 -20.95 11.14 6.04
C ARG A 51 -19.74 11.62 5.22
N ARG A 52 -18.87 12.45 5.79
CA ARG A 52 -17.62 12.91 5.14
C ARG A 52 -16.71 11.75 4.79
N TYR A 53 -16.56 10.77 5.68
CA TYR A 53 -15.80 9.56 5.41
C TYR A 53 -16.35 8.82 4.19
N HIS A 54 -17.67 8.57 4.16
CA HIS A 54 -18.31 7.92 3.01
C HIS A 54 -18.25 8.78 1.75
N THR A 55 -18.38 10.11 1.84
CA THR A 55 -18.23 11.01 0.70
C THR A 55 -16.82 10.96 0.11
N VAL A 56 -15.78 11.02 0.94
CA VAL A 56 -14.38 10.92 0.49
C VAL A 56 -14.14 9.55 -0.16
N LEU A 57 -14.60 8.48 0.49
CA LEU A 57 -14.45 7.11 0.00
C LEU A 57 -15.16 6.89 -1.34
N LEU A 58 -16.41 7.35 -1.46
CA LEU A 58 -17.19 7.26 -2.71
C LEU A 58 -16.61 8.14 -3.80
N GLY A 59 -16.19 9.36 -3.47
CA GLY A 59 -15.56 10.29 -4.42
C GLY A 59 -14.29 9.71 -5.02
N GLU A 60 -13.46 9.07 -4.20
CA GLU A 60 -12.26 8.36 -4.65
C GLU A 60 -12.60 7.22 -5.62
N HIS A 61 -13.54 6.33 -5.27
CA HIS A 61 -13.94 5.23 -6.15
C HIS A 61 -14.60 5.71 -7.44
N LEU A 62 -15.33 6.83 -7.40
CA LEU A 62 -15.91 7.46 -8.57
C LEU A 62 -14.83 7.97 -9.52
N ILE A 63 -13.80 8.66 -9.00
CA ILE A 63 -12.65 9.11 -9.79
C ILE A 63 -11.96 7.91 -10.45
N GLU A 64 -11.69 6.84 -9.69
CA GLU A 64 -11.08 5.62 -10.22
C GLU A 64 -11.91 4.97 -11.33
N ALA A 65 -13.24 4.91 -11.16
CA ALA A 65 -14.16 4.36 -12.14
C ALA A 65 -14.23 5.22 -13.41
N CYS A 66 -14.24 6.56 -13.27
CA CYS A 66 -14.17 7.49 -14.38
C CYS A 66 -12.88 7.31 -15.19
N VAL A 67 -11.72 7.26 -14.52
CA VAL A 67 -10.43 7.02 -15.18
C VAL A 67 -10.42 5.68 -15.90
N LEU A 68 -10.88 4.60 -15.25
CA LEU A 68 -10.96 3.29 -15.89
C LEU A 68 -11.85 3.32 -17.15
N THR A 69 -13.00 3.99 -17.07
CA THR A 69 -13.95 4.11 -18.19
C THR A 69 -13.31 4.86 -19.36
N ILE A 70 -12.59 5.94 -19.09
CA ILE A 70 -11.84 6.69 -20.11
C ILE A 70 -10.78 5.80 -20.77
N LEU A 71 -9.98 5.07 -19.97
CA LEU A 71 -8.95 4.18 -20.49
C LEU A 71 -9.54 3.05 -21.36
N LEU A 72 -10.70 2.51 -20.98
CA LEU A 72 -11.42 1.51 -21.77
C LEU A 72 -11.97 2.10 -23.08
N ALA A 73 -12.60 3.28 -23.02
CA ALA A 73 -13.15 3.96 -24.20
C ALA A 73 -12.06 4.33 -25.21
N LEU A 74 -10.87 4.70 -24.74
CA LEU A 74 -9.71 5.04 -25.56
C LEU A 74 -8.84 3.83 -25.94
N ALA A 75 -9.25 2.61 -25.55
CA ALA A 75 -8.48 1.37 -25.77
C ALA A 75 -7.02 1.44 -25.28
N GLN A 76 -6.76 2.17 -24.19
CA GLN A 76 -5.44 2.39 -23.60
C GLN A 76 -5.04 1.23 -22.67
N TRP A 77 -4.97 0.01 -23.21
CA TRP A 77 -4.75 -1.21 -22.44
C TRP A 77 -3.43 -1.22 -21.66
N GLN A 78 -2.41 -0.55 -22.21
CA GLN A 78 -1.08 -0.37 -21.61
C GLN A 78 -1.11 0.47 -20.32
N ALA A 79 -2.12 1.32 -20.13
CA ALA A 79 -2.24 2.17 -18.96
C ALA A 79 -2.97 1.49 -17.79
N ILE A 80 -3.56 0.31 -17.98
CA ILE A 80 -4.30 -0.41 -16.94
C ILE A 80 -3.44 -0.77 -15.71
N PRO A 81 -2.18 -1.25 -15.85
CA PRO A 81 -1.30 -1.48 -14.70
C PRO A 81 -1.01 -0.20 -13.92
N LEU A 82 -0.80 0.92 -14.62
CA LEU A 82 -0.60 2.23 -14.00
C LEU A 82 -1.86 2.69 -13.26
N TRP A 83 -3.04 2.53 -13.86
CA TRP A 83 -4.30 2.79 -13.20
C TRP A 83 -4.44 1.94 -11.93
N ALA A 84 -4.22 0.63 -12.00
CA ALA A 84 -4.37 -0.29 -10.86
C ALA A 84 -3.40 0.03 -9.71
N GLY A 85 -2.12 0.29 -10.03
CA GLY A 85 -1.11 0.67 -9.05
C GLY A 85 -1.32 2.07 -8.49
N GLY A 86 -1.53 3.06 -9.36
CA GLY A 86 -1.74 4.46 -9.01
C GLY A 86 -2.96 4.67 -8.13
N SER A 87 -4.06 3.98 -8.43
CA SER A 87 -5.26 4.03 -7.60
C SER A 87 -5.09 3.37 -6.23
N ALA A 88 -4.29 2.31 -6.10
CA ALA A 88 -3.96 1.75 -4.78
C ALA A 88 -3.15 2.76 -3.93
N VAL A 89 -2.25 3.51 -4.56
CA VAL A 89 -1.47 4.55 -3.87
C VAL A 89 -2.35 5.75 -3.49
N LEU A 90 -3.23 6.18 -4.41
CA LEU A 90 -4.23 7.22 -4.17
C LEU A 90 -5.11 6.84 -2.98
N PHE A 91 -5.69 5.63 -2.99
CA PHE A 91 -6.49 5.08 -1.89
C PHE A 91 -5.78 5.11 -0.54
N VAL A 92 -4.55 4.60 -0.48
CA VAL A 92 -3.78 4.62 0.77
C VAL A 92 -3.50 6.05 1.21
N GLY A 93 -3.13 6.94 0.29
CA GLY A 93 -2.87 8.35 0.56
C GLY A 93 -4.09 9.09 1.10
N THR A 94 -5.23 8.98 0.42
CA THR A 94 -6.51 9.58 0.80
C THR A 94 -6.95 9.11 2.17
N LEU A 95 -7.01 7.78 2.38
CA LEU A 95 -7.49 7.19 3.63
C LEU A 95 -6.59 7.57 4.81
N MET A 96 -5.27 7.51 4.61
CA MET A 96 -4.32 7.83 5.67
C MET A 96 -4.36 9.32 6.01
N THR A 97 -4.48 10.20 5.01
CA THR A 97 -4.68 11.65 5.23
C THR A 97 -5.96 11.93 6.00
N PHE A 98 -7.06 11.26 5.64
CA PHE A 98 -8.32 11.38 6.36
C PHE A 98 -8.19 10.93 7.82
N VAL A 99 -7.55 9.78 8.08
CA VAL A 99 -7.28 9.29 9.45
C VAL A 99 -6.44 10.30 10.24
N ALA A 100 -5.42 10.90 9.62
CA ALA A 100 -4.59 11.91 10.27
C ALA A 100 -5.40 13.16 10.64
N TRP A 101 -6.23 13.63 9.71
CA TRP A 101 -7.10 14.78 9.91
C TRP A 101 -8.14 14.51 11.01
N THR A 102 -8.81 13.36 10.98
CA THR A 102 -9.75 12.93 12.02
C THR A 102 -9.08 12.90 13.39
N ARG A 103 -7.89 12.31 13.51
CA ARG A 103 -7.15 12.27 14.77
C ARG A 103 -6.75 13.66 15.24
N HIS A 104 -6.34 14.54 14.34
CA HIS A 104 -6.02 15.92 14.70
C HIS A 104 -7.24 16.69 15.20
N SER A 105 -8.41 16.48 14.61
CA SER A 105 -9.64 17.21 14.94
C SER A 105 -10.42 16.64 16.13
N LEU A 106 -10.38 15.32 16.35
CA LEU A 106 -11.22 14.63 17.34
C LEU A 106 -10.46 14.07 18.54
N ALA A 107 -9.13 13.87 18.47
CA ALA A 107 -8.42 13.29 19.59
C ALA A 107 -8.36 14.24 20.78
N ALA A 108 -8.71 13.73 21.97
CA ALA A 108 -8.56 14.47 23.21
C ALA A 108 -7.07 14.68 23.56
N ASP A 109 -6.72 15.92 23.93
CA ASP A 109 -5.54 16.22 24.74
C ASP A 109 -5.87 15.83 26.20
N PRO A 110 -5.03 15.09 26.95
CA PRO A 110 -3.56 15.12 26.87
C PRO A 110 -2.91 13.96 26.10
N PRO A 111 -1.60 14.08 25.76
CA PRO A 111 -0.80 13.03 25.11
C PRO A 111 -0.88 11.69 25.86
N VAL A 112 -0.84 10.58 25.11
CA VAL A 112 -0.76 9.24 25.69
C VAL A 112 0.49 9.19 26.57
N ARG A 113 0.35 8.86 27.85
CA ARG A 113 1.47 8.51 28.73
C ARG A 113 2.14 7.28 28.11
N ALA A 114 3.17 7.49 27.31
CA ALA A 114 3.84 6.44 26.58
C ALA A 114 4.76 5.69 27.55
N VAL A 115 4.55 4.38 27.67
CA VAL A 115 5.53 3.50 28.33
C VAL A 115 6.58 3.15 27.29
N ALA A 116 7.84 3.44 27.61
CA ALA A 116 8.95 2.87 26.89
C ALA A 116 9.11 1.41 27.36
N LEU A 117 8.46 0.47 26.66
CA LEU A 117 8.89 -0.92 26.72
C LEU A 117 10.35 -0.96 26.26
N ALA A 118 11.18 -1.75 26.93
CA ALA A 118 12.51 -2.08 26.44
C ALA A 118 12.34 -2.65 25.03
N LEU A 119 12.62 -1.81 24.02
CA LEU A 119 12.48 -2.19 22.63
C LEU A 119 13.46 -3.33 22.39
N GLU A 120 12.96 -4.56 22.26
CA GLU A 120 13.74 -5.62 21.65
C GLU A 120 14.38 -5.06 20.39
N THR A 121 15.69 -5.26 20.24
CA THR A 121 16.43 -4.74 19.09
C THR A 121 15.83 -5.34 17.82
N ARG A 122 15.01 -4.58 17.11
CA ARG A 122 14.37 -5.02 15.87
C ARG A 122 15.44 -5.17 14.81
N ARG A 123 15.81 -6.40 14.47
CA ARG A 123 16.76 -6.66 13.39
C ARG A 123 16.00 -6.61 12.07
N LEU A 124 16.55 -5.92 11.08
CA LEU A 124 15.92 -5.84 9.76
C LEU A 124 15.72 -7.23 9.14
N GLY A 125 16.62 -8.17 9.40
CA GLY A 125 16.54 -9.55 8.92
C GLY A 125 15.34 -10.35 9.43
N ASP A 126 14.69 -9.93 10.53
CA ASP A 126 13.50 -10.60 11.06
C ASP A 126 12.23 -10.25 10.26
N TYR A 127 12.30 -9.18 9.46
CA TYR A 127 11.18 -8.66 8.67
C TYR A 127 11.45 -8.71 7.16
N ILE A 128 12.70 -8.45 6.76
CA ILE A 128 13.13 -8.35 5.38
C ILE A 128 13.96 -9.59 5.04
N SER A 129 13.50 -10.35 4.06
CA SER A 129 14.22 -11.47 3.51
C SER A 129 15.28 -10.99 2.50
N TRP A 130 16.49 -10.70 3.01
CA TRP A 130 17.63 -10.29 2.18
C TRP A 130 17.89 -11.17 0.95
N PRO A 131 17.74 -12.51 1.00
CA PRO A 131 17.87 -13.34 -0.19
C PRO A 131 16.84 -13.01 -1.29
N LEU A 132 15.61 -12.68 -0.91
CA LEU A 132 14.57 -12.28 -1.88
C LEU A 132 14.84 -10.88 -2.44
N GLU A 133 15.30 -9.94 -1.62
CA GLU A 133 15.69 -8.61 -2.11
C GLU A 133 16.90 -8.68 -3.05
N ALA A 134 17.88 -9.54 -2.75
CA ALA A 134 19.02 -9.79 -3.63
C ALA A 134 18.58 -10.41 -4.96
N LEU A 135 17.68 -11.40 -4.93
CA LEU A 135 17.12 -11.99 -6.14
C LEU A 135 16.35 -10.96 -6.97
N ALA A 136 15.54 -10.11 -6.33
CA ALA A 136 14.84 -9.03 -7.02
C ALA A 136 15.81 -8.04 -7.69
N ALA A 137 16.87 -7.63 -6.98
CA ALA A 137 17.90 -6.75 -7.53
C ALA A 137 18.66 -7.40 -8.71
N LEU A 138 18.97 -8.69 -8.62
CA LEU A 138 19.60 -9.45 -9.71
C LEU A 138 18.70 -9.51 -10.94
N LEU A 139 17.40 -9.81 -10.77
CA LEU A 139 16.44 -9.85 -11.87
C LEU A 139 16.26 -8.47 -12.51
N VAL A 140 16.19 -7.41 -11.72
CA VAL A 140 16.14 -6.02 -12.24
C VAL A 140 17.41 -5.70 -13.03
N THR A 141 18.59 -6.01 -12.49
CA THR A 141 19.89 -5.75 -13.14
C THR A 141 20.00 -6.53 -14.46
N PHE A 142 19.62 -7.81 -14.45
CA PHE A 142 19.61 -8.64 -15.64
C PHE A 142 18.59 -8.18 -16.68
N SER A 143 17.42 -7.68 -16.24
CA SER A 143 16.42 -7.07 -17.13
C SER A 143 16.99 -5.86 -17.86
N TRP A 144 17.70 -4.98 -17.15
CA TRP A 144 18.37 -3.83 -17.75
C TRP A 144 19.50 -4.23 -18.69
N TRP A 145 20.31 -5.22 -18.31
CA TRP A 145 21.35 -5.76 -19.18
C TRP A 145 20.78 -6.27 -20.50
N LEU A 146 19.67 -7.05 -20.47
CA LEU A 146 18.97 -7.52 -21.67
C LEU A 146 18.46 -6.36 -22.53
N LEU A 147 17.80 -5.37 -21.93
CA LEU A 147 17.23 -4.23 -22.66
C LEU A 147 18.31 -3.36 -23.31
N LEU A 148 19.44 -3.14 -22.63
CA LEU A 148 20.52 -2.29 -23.13
C LEU A 148 21.36 -2.96 -24.21
N HIS A 149 21.63 -4.26 -24.09
CA HIS A 149 22.54 -4.97 -25.01
C HIS A 149 21.82 -5.68 -26.16
N HIS A 150 20.57 -6.08 -25.96
CA HIS A 150 19.84 -6.91 -26.92
C HIS A 150 18.45 -6.34 -27.27
N GLY A 151 18.10 -5.19 -26.71
CA GLY A 151 16.86 -4.50 -27.00
C GLY A 151 16.76 -4.04 -28.45
N GLY A 152 15.76 -4.54 -29.18
CA GLY A 152 15.49 -4.09 -30.55
C GLY A 152 14.71 -2.77 -30.60
N THR A 153 14.98 -1.90 -31.57
CA THR A 153 14.25 -0.64 -31.77
C THR A 153 12.86 -0.88 -32.40
N PRO A 154 11.81 -0.15 -31.98
CA PRO A 154 11.73 0.83 -30.89
C PRO A 154 11.37 0.20 -29.53
N ILE A 155 12.10 0.60 -28.47
CA ILE A 155 11.78 0.29 -27.06
C ILE A 155 11.13 1.51 -26.41
N ASP A 156 10.01 1.28 -25.72
CA ASP A 156 9.45 2.26 -24.80
C ASP A 156 10.19 2.17 -23.47
N TRP A 157 11.12 3.11 -23.25
CA TRP A 157 11.95 3.16 -22.04
C TRP A 157 11.18 3.59 -20.79
N LEU A 158 10.00 4.19 -20.93
CA LEU A 158 9.22 4.67 -19.80
C LEU A 158 8.76 3.51 -18.91
N ASN A 159 8.26 2.44 -19.53
CA ASN A 159 7.75 1.26 -18.83
C ASN A 159 8.82 0.60 -17.93
N PRO A 160 10.03 0.25 -18.42
CA PRO A 160 11.07 -0.32 -17.57
C PRO A 160 11.58 0.66 -16.50
N LEU A 161 11.64 1.97 -16.79
CA LEU A 161 11.97 2.99 -15.78
C LEU A 161 10.94 3.02 -14.64
N GLN A 162 9.65 3.06 -14.98
CA GLN A 162 8.54 3.07 -14.00
C GLN A 162 8.55 1.82 -13.13
N ASN A 163 8.63 0.62 -13.73
CA ASN A 163 8.65 -0.62 -12.96
C ASN A 163 9.88 -0.73 -12.04
N THR A 164 11.05 -0.26 -12.51
CA THR A 164 12.28 -0.24 -11.70
C THR A 164 12.15 0.73 -10.53
N TRP A 165 11.67 1.95 -10.78
CA TRP A 165 11.45 2.95 -9.74
C TRP A 165 10.49 2.45 -8.67
N ILE A 166 9.39 1.84 -9.09
CA ILE A 166 8.40 1.27 -8.18
C ILE A 166 9.01 0.11 -7.38
N ALA A 167 9.63 -0.87 -8.04
CA ALA A 167 10.16 -2.07 -7.39
C ALA A 167 11.28 -1.76 -6.38
N LEU A 168 12.32 -1.03 -6.79
CA LEU A 168 13.47 -0.71 -5.94
C LEU A 168 13.11 0.33 -4.87
N GLY A 169 12.19 1.24 -5.20
CA GLY A 169 11.72 2.27 -4.30
C GLY A 169 10.99 1.73 -3.07
N LEU A 170 10.52 0.49 -3.06
CA LEU A 170 9.85 -0.10 -1.89
C LEU A 170 10.81 -0.52 -0.77
N LEU A 171 12.07 -0.84 -1.08
CA LEU A 171 13.03 -1.31 -0.07
C LEU A 171 13.30 -0.24 1.02
N PRO A 172 13.61 1.02 0.69
CA PRO A 172 13.70 2.08 1.70
C PRO A 172 12.42 2.24 2.52
N GLY A 173 11.25 2.06 1.91
CA GLY A 173 9.95 2.09 2.59
C GLY A 173 9.78 0.96 3.61
N LYS A 174 10.18 -0.27 3.26
CA LYS A 174 10.22 -1.41 4.20
C LYS A 174 11.13 -1.11 5.39
N ILE A 175 12.33 -0.59 5.13
CA ILE A 175 13.30 -0.21 6.18
C ILE A 175 12.70 0.87 7.09
N ALA A 176 12.11 1.92 6.52
CA ALA A 176 11.46 2.99 7.28
C ALA A 176 10.29 2.45 8.12
N MET A 177 9.50 1.52 7.58
CA MET A 177 8.37 0.90 8.28
C MET A 177 8.83 0.02 9.45
N VAL A 178 9.90 -0.76 9.29
CA VAL A 178 10.47 -1.58 10.37
C VAL A 178 11.04 -0.72 11.50
N ARG A 179 11.72 0.36 11.14
CA ARG A 179 12.27 1.33 12.09
C ARG A 179 11.21 2.23 12.73
N SER A 180 10.05 2.37 12.11
CA SER A 180 8.96 3.17 12.67
C SER A 180 8.29 2.47 13.86
N GLY A 181 7.97 3.24 14.89
CA GLY A 181 7.19 2.81 16.04
C GLY A 181 6.08 3.81 16.28
N SER A 182 4.89 3.29 16.61
CA SER A 182 3.79 4.09 17.14
C SER A 182 3.87 4.08 18.67
N PRO A 183 3.37 5.12 19.35
CA PRO A 183 3.28 5.09 20.79
C PRO A 183 2.45 3.91 21.29
N LEU A 184 2.82 3.37 22.45
CA LEU A 184 2.10 2.28 23.09
C LEU A 184 1.35 2.83 24.31
N PRO A 185 0.05 2.50 24.46
CA PRO A 185 -0.71 2.90 25.64
C PRO A 185 -0.23 2.16 26.90
N LEU A 186 -0.48 2.78 28.06
CA LEU A 186 -0.23 2.18 29.38
C LEU A 186 -1.01 0.89 29.59
N ASP A 187 -2.25 0.84 29.08
CA ASP A 187 -3.10 -0.32 29.21
C ASP A 187 -2.71 -1.38 28.16
N ARG A 188 -2.47 -2.61 28.62
CA ARG A 188 -2.09 -3.76 27.79
C ARG A 188 -1.00 -3.45 26.77
N THR A 189 0.09 -2.83 27.23
CA THR A 189 1.19 -2.35 26.36
C THR A 189 1.80 -3.46 25.51
N GLU A 190 1.96 -4.68 26.06
CA GLU A 190 2.51 -5.83 25.36
C GLU A 190 1.60 -6.32 24.22
N GLU A 191 0.28 -6.39 24.46
CA GLU A 191 -0.68 -6.81 23.44
C GLU A 191 -0.75 -5.79 22.29
N HIS A 192 -0.68 -4.49 22.61
CA HIS A 192 -0.55 -3.43 21.61
C HIS A 192 0.75 -3.55 20.81
N TYR A 193 1.87 -3.87 21.46
CA TYR A 193 3.15 -4.09 20.79
C TYR A 193 3.08 -5.27 19.83
N GLN A 194 2.52 -6.42 20.26
CA GLN A 194 2.34 -7.60 19.43
C GLN A 194 1.43 -7.30 18.23
N CYS A 195 0.34 -6.58 18.44
CA CYS A 195 -0.56 -6.16 17.36
C CYS A 195 0.16 -5.26 16.34
N GLN A 196 0.94 -4.29 16.80
CA GLN A 196 1.77 -3.44 15.93
C GLN A 196 2.85 -4.24 15.18
N ASP A 197 3.46 -5.24 15.81
CA ASP A 197 4.47 -6.07 15.17
C ASP A 197 3.89 -6.94 14.06
N VAL A 198 2.75 -7.58 14.31
CA VAL A 198 2.00 -8.34 13.31
C VAL A 198 1.57 -7.44 12.14
N ALA A 199 1.06 -6.24 12.43
CA ALA A 199 0.68 -5.27 11.40
C ALA A 199 1.89 -4.87 10.53
N ARG A 200 3.05 -4.66 11.14
CA ARG A 200 4.30 -4.34 10.45
C ARG A 200 4.75 -5.49 9.55
N ARG A 201 4.81 -6.72 10.06
CA ARG A 201 5.17 -7.92 9.27
C ARG A 201 4.25 -8.08 8.06
N ASN A 202 2.94 -7.94 8.29
CA ASN A 202 1.93 -8.02 7.24
C ASN A 202 2.13 -6.93 6.17
N ARG A 203 2.37 -5.67 6.56
CA ARG A 203 2.64 -4.59 5.59
C ARG A 203 3.94 -4.80 4.82
N VAL A 204 5.00 -5.30 5.45
CA VAL A 204 6.25 -5.66 4.75
C VAL A 204 5.98 -6.78 3.73
N GLN A 205 5.20 -7.80 4.08
CA GLN A 205 4.78 -8.84 3.14
C GLN A 205 3.95 -8.30 1.97
N GLN A 206 3.06 -7.35 2.21
CA GLN A 206 2.32 -6.66 1.15
C GLN A 206 3.26 -5.90 0.21
N MET A 207 4.22 -5.13 0.77
CA MET A 207 5.23 -4.43 -0.03
C MET A 207 6.13 -5.39 -0.80
N ASN A 208 6.43 -6.57 -0.25
CA ASN A 208 7.18 -7.62 -0.96
C ASN A 208 6.40 -8.14 -2.16
N ALA A 209 5.15 -8.57 -1.97
CA ALA A 209 4.33 -9.09 -3.07
C ALA A 209 4.06 -8.01 -4.13
N PHE A 210 3.80 -6.77 -3.71
CA PHE A 210 3.66 -5.63 -4.61
C PHE A 210 4.94 -5.38 -5.40
N GLY A 211 6.11 -5.36 -4.76
CA GLY A 211 7.39 -5.19 -5.46
C GLY A 211 7.69 -6.30 -6.46
N TRP A 212 7.45 -7.56 -6.06
CA TRP A 212 7.63 -8.73 -6.94
C TRP A 212 6.76 -8.70 -8.19
N PHE A 213 5.54 -8.15 -8.09
CA PHE A 213 4.68 -7.94 -9.25
C PHE A 213 5.36 -7.08 -10.32
N PHE A 214 5.97 -5.95 -9.94
CA PHE A 214 6.69 -5.08 -10.87
C PHE A 214 8.01 -5.68 -11.37
N VAL A 215 8.72 -6.42 -10.52
CA VAL A 215 9.94 -7.15 -10.94
C VAL A 215 9.61 -8.17 -12.03
N VAL A 216 8.54 -8.96 -11.86
CA VAL A 216 8.11 -9.96 -12.86
C VAL A 216 7.65 -9.30 -14.15
N ILE A 217 6.91 -8.18 -14.08
CA ILE A 217 6.50 -7.42 -15.26
C ILE A 217 7.72 -6.87 -16.01
N LEU A 218 8.66 -6.24 -15.30
CA LEU A 218 9.90 -5.72 -15.88
C LEU A 218 10.70 -6.84 -16.56
N PHE A 219 10.85 -7.98 -15.89
CA PHE A 219 11.61 -9.10 -16.40
C PHE A 219 10.94 -9.73 -17.64
N GLY A 220 9.62 -9.90 -17.62
CA GLY A 220 8.86 -10.37 -18.78
C GLY A 220 8.96 -9.41 -19.97
N TYR A 221 8.89 -8.10 -19.71
CA TYR A 221 9.10 -7.06 -20.73
C TYR A 221 10.53 -7.14 -21.32
N ALA A 222 11.55 -7.23 -20.48
CA ALA A 222 12.94 -7.31 -20.90
C ALA A 222 13.22 -8.56 -21.75
N LEU A 223 12.67 -9.72 -21.38
CA LEU A 223 12.79 -10.93 -22.19
C LEU A 223 12.10 -10.79 -23.55
N TRP A 224 10.90 -10.22 -23.57
CA TRP A 224 10.15 -10.06 -24.82
C TRP A 224 10.86 -9.13 -25.83
N HIS A 225 11.45 -8.04 -25.32
CA HIS A 225 12.10 -7.04 -26.15
C HIS A 225 13.59 -7.29 -26.40
N GLY A 226 14.28 -7.94 -25.47
CA GLY A 226 15.72 -8.20 -25.50
C GLY A 226 16.12 -9.64 -25.88
N TRP A 227 15.21 -10.60 -25.98
CA TRP A 227 15.57 -11.97 -26.36
C TRP A 227 14.79 -12.42 -27.61
N PRO A 228 15.42 -12.49 -28.80
CA PRO A 228 14.74 -12.81 -30.05
C PRO A 228 13.96 -14.14 -30.03
N SER A 229 14.52 -15.19 -29.41
CA SER A 229 13.84 -16.50 -29.30
C SER A 229 12.67 -16.52 -28.31
N ALA A 230 12.48 -15.48 -27.50
CA ALA A 230 11.41 -15.41 -26.51
C ALA A 230 10.09 -15.10 -27.21
N ARG A 231 10.16 -14.34 -28.32
CA ARG A 231 9.02 -14.04 -29.19
C ARG A 231 8.51 -15.28 -29.93
N THR A 232 9.38 -16.27 -30.15
CA THR A 232 9.03 -17.52 -30.83
C THR A 232 8.45 -18.58 -29.89
N VAL A 233 8.39 -18.33 -28.57
CA VAL A 233 7.78 -19.25 -27.60
C VAL A 233 6.32 -18.83 -27.33
N PRO A 234 5.32 -19.54 -27.90
CA PRO A 234 3.91 -19.11 -27.86
C PRO A 234 3.29 -19.10 -26.45
N GLY A 235 3.92 -19.75 -25.46
CA GLY A 235 3.44 -19.80 -24.07
C GLY A 235 4.03 -18.75 -23.13
N LEU A 236 5.11 -18.06 -23.53
CA LEU A 236 5.87 -17.21 -22.62
C LEU A 236 5.06 -16.03 -22.06
N PRO A 237 4.27 -15.28 -22.87
CA PRO A 237 3.43 -14.19 -22.34
C PRO A 237 2.37 -14.69 -21.35
N TRP A 238 1.81 -15.86 -21.59
CA TRP A 238 0.81 -16.48 -20.72
C TRP A 238 1.40 -16.92 -19.39
N LEU A 239 2.64 -17.41 -19.39
CA LEU A 239 3.37 -17.74 -18.18
C LEU A 239 3.60 -16.49 -17.32
N PHE A 240 4.10 -15.40 -17.91
CA PHE A 240 4.29 -14.14 -17.17
C PHE A 240 2.98 -13.55 -16.65
N MET A 241 1.91 -13.59 -17.45
CA MET A 241 0.58 -13.19 -17.01
C MET A 241 0.10 -14.06 -15.84
N GLY A 242 0.26 -15.38 -15.93
CA GLY A 242 -0.11 -16.33 -14.87
C GLY A 242 0.65 -16.07 -13.57
N VAL A 243 1.97 -15.84 -13.65
CA VAL A 243 2.80 -15.50 -12.49
C VAL A 243 2.38 -14.15 -11.89
N ALA A 244 2.15 -13.13 -12.72
CA ALA A 244 1.69 -11.81 -12.24
C ALA A 244 0.33 -11.90 -11.53
N LEU A 245 -0.62 -12.67 -12.09
CA LEU A 245 -1.92 -12.94 -11.47
C LEU A 245 -1.78 -13.74 -10.16
N ALA A 246 -0.89 -14.72 -10.11
CA ALA A 246 -0.63 -15.49 -8.90
C ALA A 246 -0.05 -14.60 -7.78
N ILE A 247 0.89 -13.70 -8.11
CA ILE A 247 1.45 -12.73 -7.17
C ILE A 247 0.36 -11.77 -6.67
N MET A 248 -0.51 -11.29 -7.56
CA MET A 248 -1.66 -10.46 -7.17
C MET A 248 -2.64 -11.20 -6.27
N GLY A 249 -2.98 -12.45 -6.59
CA GLY A 249 -3.82 -13.30 -5.76
C GLY A 249 -3.19 -13.53 -4.37
N TYR A 250 -1.89 -13.79 -4.33
CA TYR A 250 -1.13 -13.90 -3.08
C TYR A 250 -1.15 -12.59 -2.28
N LEU A 251 -0.92 -11.43 -2.92
CA LEU A 251 -1.02 -10.12 -2.28
C LEU A 251 -2.40 -9.93 -1.63
N MET A 252 -3.48 -10.31 -2.31
CA MET A 252 -4.83 -10.22 -1.77
C MET A 252 -5.06 -11.15 -0.58
N ILE A 253 -4.54 -12.37 -0.62
CA ILE A 253 -4.58 -13.30 0.51
C ILE A 253 -3.85 -12.68 1.72
N VAL A 254 -2.67 -12.10 1.52
CA VAL A 254 -1.90 -11.43 2.59
C VAL A 254 -2.70 -10.25 3.15
N VAL A 255 -3.24 -9.38 2.30
CA VAL A 255 -4.07 -8.24 2.74
C VAL A 255 -5.26 -8.71 3.58
N PHE A 256 -6.08 -9.63 3.07
CA PHE A 256 -7.29 -10.06 3.77
C PHE A 256 -7.00 -10.87 5.04
N ARG A 257 -5.98 -11.74 5.01
CA ARG A 257 -5.56 -12.50 6.19
C ARG A 257 -5.03 -11.56 7.27
N GLY A 258 -4.20 -10.59 6.87
CA GLY A 258 -3.65 -9.58 7.76
C GLY A 258 -4.74 -8.71 8.39
N GLU A 259 -5.69 -8.22 7.61
CA GLU A 259 -6.83 -7.45 8.13
C GLU A 259 -7.67 -8.26 9.12
N ARG A 260 -7.96 -9.54 8.81
CA ARG A 260 -8.68 -10.43 9.74
C ARG A 260 -7.90 -10.68 11.01
N GLN A 261 -6.58 -10.87 10.92
CA GLN A 261 -5.73 -11.10 12.08
C GLN A 261 -5.66 -9.84 12.97
N MET A 262 -5.45 -8.67 12.39
CA MET A 262 -5.45 -7.40 13.11
C MET A 262 -6.83 -7.10 13.72
N ALA A 263 -7.93 -7.45 13.04
CA ALA A 263 -9.29 -7.31 13.61
C ALA A 263 -9.50 -8.20 14.84
N ARG A 264 -8.94 -9.42 14.84
CA ARG A 264 -9.05 -10.35 15.97
C ARG A 264 -8.20 -9.90 17.15
N MET A 265 -6.93 -9.55 16.90
CA MET A 265 -6.02 -9.11 17.96
C MET A 265 -6.39 -7.75 18.54
N GLY A 266 -6.89 -6.84 17.69
CA GLY A 266 -7.30 -5.50 18.10
C GLY A 266 -8.72 -5.39 18.64
N ARG A 267 -9.50 -6.48 18.70
CA ARG A 267 -10.92 -6.42 19.14
C ARG A 267 -11.03 -5.99 20.60
N ASP A 268 -10.16 -6.54 21.45
CA ASP A 268 -10.20 -6.32 22.89
C ASP A 268 -9.24 -5.21 23.34
N LEU A 269 -8.52 -4.62 22.38
CA LEU A 269 -7.57 -3.53 22.61
C LEU A 269 -8.25 -2.19 22.38
N ARG A 270 -8.29 -1.35 23.41
CA ARG A 270 -8.70 0.04 23.26
C ARG A 270 -7.69 0.78 22.39
N PRO A 271 -8.10 1.40 21.27
CA PRO A 271 -7.16 2.08 20.39
C PRO A 271 -6.52 3.28 21.10
N SER A 272 -5.27 3.57 20.76
CA SER A 272 -4.57 4.75 21.27
C SER A 272 -5.28 6.02 20.76
N SER A 273 -5.87 6.78 21.69
CA SER A 273 -6.61 8.00 21.42
C SER A 273 -5.74 9.07 20.75
N SER A 274 -4.44 9.11 21.05
CA SER A 274 -3.49 10.05 20.46
C SER A 274 -2.20 9.39 19.95
N TRP A 275 -1.57 10.03 18.96
CA TRP A 275 -0.21 9.72 18.49
C TRP A 275 0.87 10.60 19.12
N SER A 276 0.48 11.58 19.95
CA SER A 276 1.42 12.38 20.72
C SER A 276 1.85 11.64 21.98
N THR A 277 3.12 11.83 22.31
CA THR A 277 3.73 11.41 23.58
C THR A 277 4.31 12.65 24.24
N PRO A 278 4.60 12.62 25.56
CA PRO A 278 5.27 13.74 26.24
C PRO A 278 6.59 14.16 25.58
N PHE A 279 7.25 13.25 24.86
CA PHE A 279 8.56 13.47 24.24
C PHE A 279 8.50 13.69 22.72
N ARG A 280 7.32 13.52 22.10
CA ARG A 280 7.18 13.56 20.64
C ARG A 280 5.77 13.97 20.24
N ARG A 281 5.68 14.99 19.37
CA ARG A 281 4.41 15.43 18.77
C ARG A 281 3.77 14.32 17.95
N ALA A 282 2.45 14.37 17.81
CA ALA A 282 1.71 13.49 16.92
C ALA A 282 2.25 13.63 15.49
N THR A 283 2.85 12.57 14.96
CA THR A 283 3.35 12.54 13.57
C THR A 283 2.62 11.45 12.81
N PHE A 284 1.99 11.84 11.70
CA PHE A 284 1.31 10.94 10.77
C PHE A 284 2.22 9.83 10.23
N MET A 285 3.43 10.19 9.85
CA MET A 285 4.49 9.26 9.45
C MET A 285 5.76 9.56 10.23
N SER A 286 6.61 8.55 10.40
CA SER A 286 7.98 8.80 10.82
C SER A 286 8.67 9.69 9.77
N ARG A 287 9.60 10.56 10.19
CA ARG A 287 10.36 11.41 9.26
C ARG A 287 11.02 10.59 8.11
N PRO A 288 11.63 9.42 8.37
CA PRO A 288 12.13 8.56 7.29
C PRO A 288 11.02 8.06 6.35
N GLY A 289 9.86 7.70 6.89
CA GLY A 289 8.70 7.28 6.10
C GLY A 289 8.14 8.40 5.22
N LEU A 290 8.07 9.63 5.74
CA LEU A 290 7.61 10.78 4.98
C LEU A 290 8.57 11.11 3.82
N ILE A 291 9.88 11.16 4.10
CA ILE A 291 10.90 11.41 3.05
C ILE A 291 10.80 10.34 1.97
N TRP A 292 10.74 9.07 2.38
CA TRP A 292 10.57 7.97 1.44
C TRP A 292 9.30 8.14 0.60
N PHE A 293 8.15 8.37 1.24
CA PHE A 293 6.87 8.49 0.54
C PHE A 293 6.89 9.66 -0.44
N SER A 294 7.38 10.84 -0.03
CA SER A 294 7.49 12.02 -0.90
C SER A 294 8.39 11.77 -2.10
N VAL A 295 9.56 11.14 -1.91
CA VAL A 295 10.47 10.84 -3.02
C VAL A 295 9.87 9.77 -3.94
N TRP A 296 9.36 8.69 -3.37
CA TRP A 296 8.82 7.56 -4.13
C TRP A 296 7.57 7.97 -4.94
N PHE A 297 6.61 8.60 -4.28
CA PHE A 297 5.38 9.10 -4.91
C PHE A 297 5.66 10.24 -5.89
N GLY A 298 6.53 11.19 -5.50
CA GLY A 298 6.94 12.29 -6.37
C GLY A 298 7.59 11.78 -7.67
N GLY A 299 8.45 10.76 -7.58
CA GLY A 299 9.03 10.13 -8.76
C GLY A 299 8.00 9.45 -9.66
N ILE A 300 7.00 8.76 -9.10
CA ILE A 300 5.88 8.20 -9.88
C ILE A 300 5.12 9.32 -10.59
N LEU A 301 4.80 10.41 -9.88
CA LEU A 301 4.07 11.54 -10.45
C LEU A 301 4.84 12.20 -11.60
N VAL A 302 6.15 12.41 -11.44
CA VAL A 302 7.02 12.93 -12.52
C VAL A 302 7.03 12.00 -13.73
N LEU A 303 7.13 10.68 -13.52
CA LEU A 303 7.13 9.70 -14.62
C LEU A 303 5.77 9.64 -15.33
N VAL A 304 4.67 9.83 -14.61
CA VAL A 304 3.33 9.92 -15.22
C VAL A 304 3.16 11.22 -15.99
N LEU A 305 3.58 12.36 -15.43
CA LEU A 305 3.51 13.64 -16.13
C LEU A 305 4.38 13.65 -17.39
N TYR A 306 5.57 13.04 -17.33
CA TYR A 306 6.44 12.89 -18.50
C TYR A 306 5.78 12.07 -19.62
N SER A 307 4.95 11.08 -19.27
CA SER A 307 4.21 10.26 -20.25
C SER A 307 3.11 11.01 -21.00
N LEU A 308 2.71 12.19 -20.49
CA LEU A 308 1.67 13.05 -21.06
C LEU A 308 2.24 14.21 -21.89
N LEU A 309 3.56 14.39 -21.87
CA LEU A 309 4.31 15.40 -22.62
C LEU A 309 4.91 14.79 -23.90
#